data_AF-A0A7Y7ST55-F1
#
_entry.id   AF-A0A7Y7ST55-F1
#
_cell.length_a   1.000
_cell.length_b   1.000
_cell.length_c   1.000
_cell.angle_alpha   90.00
_cell.angle_beta   90.00
_cell.angle_gamma   90.00
#
_symmetry.space_group_name_H-M   'P 1'
#
loop_
_entity.id
_entity.type
_entity.pdbx_description
1 polymer ?
#
loop_
_entity_poly.entity_id
_entity_poly.type
_entity_poly.pdbx_seq_one_letter_code
_entity_poly.pdbx_strand_id
1 'polypeptide(L)'
;MLAVRLQFSFATSVKYNCFDKCVVTGSQIHSRCSAAHLVEHKDGGADYYTNGLWMRCDIHKIFDDSWCAICPKTMQLYFLDEAIKLDPDLAEYQGKYIINLRWPINSEFLLARWAAFEALRCEGDRTSSYNRDPSH
;
A
#
# COMPACT_ATOMS: atom_id res chain seq x y z
N MET A 1 -4.24 -36.90 -17.47
CA MET A 1 -4.27 -35.52 -18.00
C MET A 1 -3.34 -34.69 -17.15
N LEU A 2 -2.28 -34.14 -17.75
CA LEU A 2 -1.32 -33.29 -17.03
C LEU A 2 -2.04 -32.05 -16.50
N ALA A 3 -1.89 -31.76 -15.21
CA ALA A 3 -2.22 -30.46 -14.66
C ALA A 3 -1.33 -29.42 -15.36
N VAL A 4 -1.90 -28.63 -16.24
CA VAL A 4 -1.26 -27.41 -16.73
C VAL A 4 -1.08 -26.52 -15.50
N ARG A 5 0.13 -26.51 -14.95
CA ARG A 5 0.53 -25.50 -13.97
C ARG A 5 0.57 -24.18 -14.74
N LEU A 6 -0.55 -23.47 -14.76
CA LEU A 6 -0.59 -22.05 -15.13
C LEU A 6 0.31 -21.33 -14.12
N GLN A 7 1.59 -21.13 -14.46
CA GLN A 7 2.41 -20.16 -13.75
C GLN A 7 1.89 -18.78 -14.13
N PHE A 8 0.98 -18.27 -13.31
CA PHE A 8 0.62 -16.87 -13.37
C PHE A 8 1.83 -16.04 -12.98
N SER A 9 2.09 -14.97 -13.73
CA SER A 9 3.04 -13.94 -13.27
C SER A 9 2.58 -13.40 -11.91
N PHE A 10 3.52 -12.88 -11.10
CA PHE A 10 3.20 -12.22 -9.83
C PHE A 10 2.02 -11.24 -10.00
N ALA A 11 2.12 -10.34 -11.00
CA ALA A 11 1.10 -9.35 -11.30
C ALA A 11 -0.27 -9.98 -11.61
N THR A 12 -0.30 -11.06 -12.39
CA THR A 12 -1.56 -11.75 -12.70
C THR A 12 -2.17 -12.40 -11.45
N SER A 13 -1.35 -13.02 -10.58
CA SER A 13 -1.82 -13.64 -9.35
C SER A 13 -2.38 -12.61 -8.36
N VAL A 14 -1.70 -11.47 -8.19
CA VAL A 14 -2.11 -10.36 -7.34
C VAL A 14 -3.39 -9.74 -7.85
N LYS A 15 -3.46 -9.42 -9.15
CA LYS A 15 -4.65 -8.86 -9.79
C LYS A 15 -5.87 -9.75 -9.58
N TYR A 16 -5.70 -11.05 -9.80
CA TYR A 16 -6.77 -12.02 -9.60
C TYR A 16 -7.23 -12.05 -8.14
N ASN A 17 -6.30 -12.05 -7.17
CA ASN A 17 -6.63 -12.00 -5.74
C ASN A 17 -7.40 -10.72 -5.36
N CYS A 18 -7.16 -9.61 -6.06
CA CYS A 18 -7.79 -8.31 -5.83
C CYS A 18 -9.06 -8.08 -6.68
N PHE A 19 -9.68 -9.14 -7.22
CA PHE A 19 -10.87 -9.05 -8.09
C PHE A 19 -10.71 -8.09 -9.29
N ASP A 20 -9.50 -8.01 -9.85
CA ASP A 20 -9.17 -7.12 -10.97
C ASP A 20 -9.43 -5.62 -10.66
N LYS A 21 -9.42 -5.25 -9.38
CA LYS A 21 -9.70 -3.89 -8.89
C LYS A 21 -8.57 -3.38 -8.00
N CYS A 22 -8.29 -2.09 -8.10
CA CYS A 22 -7.47 -1.42 -7.11
C CYS A 22 -8.12 -1.61 -5.72
N VAL A 23 -7.35 -2.13 -4.76
CA VAL A 23 -7.86 -2.41 -3.41
C VAL A 23 -8.17 -1.14 -2.61
N VAL A 24 -7.73 0.04 -3.07
CA VAL A 24 -7.99 1.32 -2.41
C VAL A 24 -9.16 2.07 -3.06
N THR A 25 -9.18 2.11 -4.39
CA THR A 25 -10.08 3.00 -5.15
C THR A 25 -11.17 2.25 -5.91
N GLY A 26 -11.09 0.93 -5.99
CA GLY A 26 -11.98 0.11 -6.81
C GLY A 26 -11.77 0.24 -8.33
N SER A 27 -10.77 1.03 -8.78
CA SER A 27 -10.51 1.22 -10.21
C SER A 27 -10.20 -0.10 -10.92
N GLN A 28 -10.82 -0.31 -12.08
CA GLN A 28 -10.66 -1.50 -12.92
C GLN A 28 -9.83 -1.24 -14.17
N ILE A 29 -9.46 0.02 -14.45
CA ILE A 29 -8.68 0.37 -15.64
C ILE A 29 -7.26 -0.18 -15.46
N HIS A 30 -6.93 -1.21 -16.24
CA HIS A 30 -5.67 -1.94 -16.10
C HIS A 30 -4.44 -1.05 -16.24
N SER A 31 -4.43 -0.13 -17.21
CA SER A 31 -3.31 0.80 -17.43
C SER A 31 -3.10 1.81 -16.30
N ARG A 32 -4.05 1.93 -15.38
CA ARG A 32 -3.94 2.79 -14.19
C ARG A 32 -3.57 2.01 -12.93
N CYS A 33 -3.37 0.70 -13.03
CA CYS A 33 -3.08 -0.14 -11.88
C CYS A 33 -1.86 -1.04 -12.12
N SER A 34 -1.21 -1.42 -11.03
CA SER A 34 -0.08 -2.35 -11.03
C SER A 34 -0.06 -3.15 -9.73
N ALA A 35 0.69 -4.25 -9.73
CA ALA A 35 0.88 -5.06 -8.53
C ALA A 35 1.98 -4.44 -7.68
N ALA A 36 1.61 -3.97 -6.49
CA ALA A 36 2.51 -3.48 -5.47
C ALA A 36 3.02 -4.64 -4.61
N HIS A 37 4.33 -4.70 -4.39
CA HIS A 37 4.94 -5.67 -3.49
C HIS A 37 4.82 -5.19 -2.05
N LEU A 38 4.51 -6.11 -1.12
CA LEU A 38 4.52 -5.80 0.30
C LEU A 38 5.97 -5.84 0.85
N VAL A 39 6.71 -6.89 0.51
CA VAL A 39 8.16 -6.99 0.65
C VAL A 39 8.77 -7.00 -0.74
N GLU A 40 9.75 -6.12 -0.97
CA GLU A 40 10.42 -6.03 -2.26
C GLU A 40 11.07 -7.37 -2.64
N HIS A 41 11.05 -7.69 -3.94
CA HIS A 41 11.68 -8.91 -4.45
C HIS A 41 13.17 -8.99 -4.10
N LYS A 42 13.88 -7.85 -4.04
CA LYS A 42 15.31 -7.79 -3.68
C LYS A 42 15.58 -8.27 -2.24
N ASP A 43 14.56 -8.26 -1.38
CA ASP A 43 14.63 -8.65 0.03
C ASP A 43 14.08 -10.07 0.26
N GLY A 44 13.94 -10.88 -0.80
CA GLY A 44 13.47 -12.27 -0.71
C GLY A 44 11.95 -12.41 -0.66
N GLY A 45 11.20 -11.39 -1.08
CA GLY A 45 9.74 -11.45 -1.19
C GLY A 45 9.29 -12.56 -2.14
N ALA A 46 8.31 -13.36 -1.71
CA ALA A 46 7.74 -14.41 -2.56
C ALA A 46 6.99 -13.80 -3.76
N ASP A 47 7.20 -14.32 -4.96
CA ASP A 47 6.43 -13.99 -6.17
C ASP A 47 5.06 -14.68 -6.16
N TYR A 48 4.25 -14.34 -5.16
CA TYR A 48 2.92 -14.90 -4.97
C TYR A 48 1.94 -13.85 -4.46
N TYR A 49 0.63 -14.08 -4.65
CA TYR A 49 -0.41 -13.10 -4.30
C TYR A 49 -0.38 -12.69 -2.82
N THR A 50 0.18 -13.53 -1.95
CA THR A 50 0.31 -13.23 -0.51
C THR A 50 1.26 -12.06 -0.24
N ASN A 51 2.10 -11.69 -1.21
CA ASN A 51 3.07 -10.59 -1.15
C ASN A 51 2.70 -9.41 -2.04
N GLY A 52 1.44 -9.28 -2.48
CA GLY A 52 1.09 -8.11 -3.26
C GLY A 52 -0.36 -7.70 -3.25
N LEU A 53 -0.56 -6.43 -3.60
CA LEU A 53 -1.86 -5.80 -3.74
C LEU A 53 -1.96 -5.13 -5.10
N TRP A 54 -3.12 -5.23 -5.74
CA TRP A 54 -3.39 -4.52 -6.98
C TRP A 54 -3.79 -3.08 -6.63
N MET A 55 -2.99 -2.10 -7.05
CA MET A 55 -3.13 -0.71 -6.62
C MET A 55 -3.10 0.24 -7.82
N ARG A 56 -3.80 1.37 -7.69
CA ARG A 56 -3.70 2.47 -8.66
C ARG A 56 -2.26 2.99 -8.63
N CYS A 57 -1.66 3.25 -9.80
CA CYS A 57 -0.22 3.48 -9.92
C CYS A 57 0.30 4.69 -9.13
N ASP A 58 -0.52 5.72 -8.95
CA ASP A 58 -0.23 6.88 -8.10
C ASP A 58 -0.14 6.46 -6.62
N ILE A 59 -1.14 5.76 -6.09
CA ILE A 59 -1.14 5.29 -4.70
C ILE A 59 -0.05 4.23 -4.48
N HIS A 60 0.21 3.38 -5.48
CA HIS A 60 1.35 2.46 -5.45
C HIS A 60 2.67 3.21 -5.26
N LYS A 61 2.90 4.30 -6.01
CA LYS A 61 4.12 5.09 -5.85
C LYS A 61 4.24 5.71 -4.46
N ILE A 62 3.13 6.28 -3.95
CA ILE A 62 3.06 6.83 -2.58
C ILE A 62 3.34 5.75 -1.52
N PHE A 63 2.84 4.53 -1.74
CA PHE A 63 3.06 3.38 -0.88
C PHE A 63 4.52 2.90 -0.90
N ASP A 64 5.15 2.89 -2.06
CA ASP A 64 6.58 2.59 -2.21
C ASP A 64 7.47 3.63 -1.54
N ASP A 65 7.08 4.89 -1.58
CA ASP A 65 7.79 5.98 -0.92
C ASP A 65 7.51 6.08 0.59
N SER A 66 6.70 5.17 1.15
CA SER A 66 6.29 5.14 2.56
C SER A 66 5.49 6.38 3.02
N TRP A 67 4.94 7.15 2.09
CA TRP A 67 4.03 8.27 2.37
C TRP A 67 2.61 7.81 2.70
N CYS A 68 2.32 6.54 2.44
CA CYS A 68 1.19 5.82 2.98
C CYS A 68 1.56 4.39 3.36
N ALA A 69 0.81 3.80 4.28
CA ALA A 69 0.97 2.39 4.66
C ALA A 69 -0.37 1.77 5.07
N ILE A 70 -0.44 0.44 5.00
CA ILE A 70 -1.59 -0.33 5.46
C ILE A 70 -1.25 -0.89 6.84
N CYS A 71 -2.13 -0.65 7.81
CA CYS A 71 -1.97 -1.19 9.16
C CYS A 71 -2.06 -2.72 9.13
N PRO A 72 -1.01 -3.46 9.56
CA PRO A 72 -0.99 -4.93 9.51
C PRO A 72 -2.06 -5.60 10.39
N LYS A 73 -2.58 -4.87 11.39
CA LYS A 73 -3.59 -5.38 12.33
C LYS A 73 -5.03 -5.15 11.86
N THR A 74 -5.28 -3.99 11.24
CA THR A 74 -6.66 -3.57 10.89
C THR A 74 -6.92 -3.59 9.40
N MET A 75 -5.89 -3.68 8.56
CA MET A 75 -5.98 -3.61 7.11
C MET A 75 -6.55 -2.27 6.59
N GLN A 76 -6.42 -1.21 7.39
CA GLN A 76 -6.76 0.16 7.00
C GLN A 76 -5.56 0.88 6.40
N LEU A 77 -5.80 1.68 5.36
CA LEU A 77 -4.81 2.53 4.71
C LEU A 77 -4.70 3.87 5.43
N TYR A 78 -3.48 4.33 5.67
CA TYR A 78 -3.19 5.64 6.24
C TYR A 78 -2.15 6.36 5.37
N PHE A 79 -2.37 7.65 5.17
CA PHE A 79 -1.44 8.60 4.56
C PHE A 79 -0.83 9.49 5.64
N LEU A 80 0.35 10.05 5.35
CA LEU A 80 0.93 11.12 6.15
C LEU A 80 0.05 12.37 6.01
N ASP A 81 -0.06 13.15 7.09
CA ASP A 81 -0.82 14.41 7.06
C ASP A 81 -0.30 15.36 5.98
N GLU A 82 1.03 15.39 5.77
CA GLU A 82 1.65 16.20 4.71
C GLU A 82 1.25 15.74 3.30
N ALA A 83 1.09 14.43 3.09
CA ALA A 83 0.60 13.91 1.81
C ALA A 83 -0.83 14.39 1.55
N ILE A 84 -1.70 14.37 2.56
CA ILE A 84 -3.08 14.86 2.46
C ILE A 84 -3.11 16.39 2.22
N LYS A 85 -2.21 17.17 2.83
CA LYS A 85 -2.14 18.61 2.57
C LYS A 85 -1.76 18.94 1.13
N LEU A 86 -0.80 18.20 0.58
CA LEU A 86 -0.31 18.38 -0.79
C LEU A 86 -1.30 17.86 -1.83
N ASP A 87 -1.94 16.73 -1.56
CA ASP A 87 -2.96 16.09 -2.41
C ASP A 87 -4.24 15.80 -1.59
N PRO A 88 -5.16 16.78 -1.47
CA PRO A 88 -6.34 16.68 -0.59
C PRO A 88 -7.34 15.57 -0.95
N ASP A 89 -7.32 15.06 -2.18
CA ASP A 89 -8.18 13.94 -2.57
C ASP A 89 -7.79 12.63 -1.86
N LEU A 90 -6.54 12.50 -1.38
CA LEU A 90 -6.11 11.36 -0.58
C LEU A 90 -6.88 11.21 0.74
N ALA A 91 -7.43 12.31 1.28
CA ALA A 91 -8.29 12.28 2.46
C ALA A 91 -9.50 11.36 2.29
N GLU A 92 -9.98 11.16 1.05
CA GLU A 92 -11.07 10.22 0.76
C GLU A 92 -10.72 8.79 1.20
N TYR A 93 -9.45 8.40 1.15
CA TYR A 93 -8.99 7.03 1.42
C TYR A 93 -8.41 6.86 2.83
N GLN A 94 -8.28 7.94 3.60
CA GLN A 94 -7.70 7.91 4.94
C GLN A 94 -8.52 7.03 5.90
N GLY A 95 -7.84 6.07 6.55
CA GLY A 95 -8.46 5.14 7.49
C GLY A 95 -9.45 4.15 6.86
N LYS A 96 -9.58 4.11 5.54
CA LYS A 96 -10.46 3.14 4.87
C LYS A 96 -9.80 1.76 4.86
N TYR A 97 -10.62 0.73 5.02
CA TYR A 97 -10.20 -0.66 4.80
C TYR A 97 -9.85 -0.86 3.32
N ILE A 98 -8.79 -1.62 3.04
CA ILE A 98 -8.61 -2.13 1.68
C ILE A 98 -9.78 -3.05 1.31
N ILE A 99 -10.24 -2.95 0.07
CA ILE A 99 -11.40 -3.67 -0.46
C ILE A 99 -11.11 -5.17 -0.50
N ASN A 100 -12.18 -5.98 -0.42
CA ASN A 100 -12.17 -7.44 -0.40
C ASN A 100 -11.12 -8.09 -1.30
N LEU A 101 -10.41 -9.04 -0.70
CA LEU A 101 -9.48 -9.96 -1.36
C LEU A 101 -10.16 -11.33 -1.48
N ARG A 102 -9.79 -12.11 -2.51
CA ARG A 102 -10.24 -13.51 -2.62
C ARG A 102 -9.64 -14.36 -1.51
N TRP A 103 -8.37 -14.11 -1.20
CA TRP A 103 -7.57 -14.77 -0.18
C TRP A 103 -6.75 -13.75 0.60
N PRO A 104 -6.50 -14.00 1.89
CA PRO A 104 -5.69 -13.10 2.70
C PRO A 104 -4.26 -12.99 2.15
N ILE A 105 -3.69 -11.79 2.21
CA ILE A 105 -2.25 -11.58 2.08
C ILE A 105 -1.53 -11.99 3.38
N ASN A 106 -0.20 -12.10 3.35
CA ASN A 106 0.57 -12.19 4.58
C ASN A 106 0.70 -10.79 5.21
N SER A 107 -0.02 -10.53 6.30
CA SER A 107 0.03 -9.23 6.97
C SER A 107 1.38 -8.93 7.63
N GLU A 108 2.21 -9.94 7.92
CA GLU A 108 3.57 -9.72 8.44
C GLU A 108 4.45 -8.98 7.42
N PHE A 109 4.15 -9.14 6.12
CA PHE A 109 4.87 -8.44 5.05
C PHE A 109 4.59 -6.93 5.01
N LEU A 110 3.59 -6.46 5.76
CA LEU A 110 3.33 -5.03 5.95
C LEU A 110 4.15 -4.41 7.09
N LEU A 111 4.77 -5.22 7.97
CA LEU A 111 5.41 -4.71 9.21
C LEU A 111 6.54 -3.72 8.92
N ALA A 112 7.41 -4.02 7.96
CA ALA A 112 8.53 -3.15 7.60
C ALA A 112 8.04 -1.81 7.02
N ARG A 113 7.06 -1.85 6.11
CA ARG A 113 6.45 -0.64 5.52
C ARG A 113 5.71 0.19 6.56
N TRP A 114 4.98 -0.46 7.46
CA TRP A 114 4.30 0.22 8.56
C TRP A 114 5.30 0.92 9.49
N ALA A 115 6.41 0.26 9.84
CA ALA A 115 7.45 0.87 10.65
C ALA A 115 8.10 2.09 9.97
N ALA A 116 8.38 2.01 8.67
CA ALA A 116 8.92 3.14 7.90
C ALA A 116 7.95 4.32 7.85
N PHE A 117 6.66 4.07 7.63
CA PHE A 117 5.61 5.08 7.68
C PHE A 117 5.50 5.75 9.04
N GLU A 118 5.50 4.97 10.13
CA GLU A 118 5.45 5.52 11.49
C GLU A 118 6.66 6.39 11.83
N ALA A 119 7.85 6.01 11.36
CA ALA A 119 9.06 6.82 11.54
C ALA A 119 8.91 8.20 10.88
N LEU A 120 8.46 8.25 9.62
CA LEU A 120 8.21 9.51 8.89
C LEU A 120 7.11 10.34 9.56
N ARG A 121 6.05 9.70 10.06
CA ARG A 121 4.95 10.37 10.76
C ARG A 121 5.44 11.06 12.04
N CYS A 122 6.24 10.36 12.85
CA CYS A 122 6.84 10.93 14.06
C CYS A 122 7.80 12.10 13.76
N GLU A 123 8.54 12.07 12.65
CA GLU A 123 9.41 13.18 12.23
C GLU A 123 8.60 14.44 11.83
N GLY A 124 7.50 14.25 11.11
CA GLY A 124 6.56 15.33 10.76
C GLY A 124 5.97 16.02 11.99
N ASP A 125 5.59 15.25 13.01
CA ASP A 125 5.06 15.80 14.26
C ASP A 125 6.09 16.66 15.02
N ARG A 126 7.35 16.20 15.04
CA ARG A 126 8.46 16.93 15.69
C ARG A 126 8.74 18.26 14.99
N THR A 127 8.79 18.29 13.67
CA THR A 127 9.04 19.53 12.91
C THR A 127 7.85 20.51 12.99
N SER A 128 6.61 20.02 13.03
CA SER A 128 5.41 20.84 13.28
C SER A 128 5.41 21.48 14.68
N SER A 129 5.99 20.82 15.68
CA SER A 129 6.11 21.37 17.04
C SER A 129 7.17 22.47 17.13
N TYR A 130 8.28 22.36 16.39
CA TYR A 130 9.37 23.34 16.39
C TYR A 130 9.01 24.64 15.66
N ASN A 131 8.25 24.55 14.56
CA ASN A 131 7.81 25.71 13.78
C ASN A 131 6.65 26.50 14.41
N ARG A 132 6.14 26.08 15.58
CA ARG A 132 5.06 26.76 16.32
C ARG A 132 5.57 27.75 17.37
N ASP A 133 6.88 27.88 17.56
CA ASP A 133 7.45 28.89 18.46
C ASP A 133 8.44 29.81 17.73
N PRO A 134 7.98 30.92 17.10
CA PRO A 134 8.86 31.90 16.46
C PRO A 134 9.36 32.97 17.45
N SER A 135 9.26 32.73 18.77
CA SER A 135 9.70 33.70 19.77
C SER A 135 11.06 33.33 20.33
N HIS A 136 12.14 33.79 19.66
CA HIS A 136 13.42 34.25 20.25
C HIS A 136 14.15 35.15 19.25
#